data_AF-U1NE00-F1
#
_entry.id   AF-U1NE00-F1
#
_cell.length_a   1.000
_cell.length_b   1.000
_cell.length_c   1.000
_cell.angle_alpha   90.00
_cell.angle_beta   90.00
_cell.angle_gamma   90.00
#
_symmetry.space_group_name_H-M   'P 1'
#
loop_
_entity.id
_entity.type
_entity.pdbx_description
1 polymer ?
#
loop_
_entity_poly.entity_id
_entity_poly.type
_entity_poly.pdbx_seq_one_letter_code
_entity_poly.pdbx_strand_id
1 'polypeptide(L)'
;MKRYPKVPRYDHPVVPSDFFDSESLTLTEKVDENSFRFTLYDERYAAQYSEAVIEAATGDGSLVFGTRKKIRGSHRDVLANIDGALYYAVRCLNESVKTAPLQHLHDTFDGPLIIYAENRVFNT
;
A
#
# COMPACT_ATOMS: atom_id res chain seq x y z
N MET A 1 11.96 -3.12 -7.58
CA MET A 1 10.71 -2.52 -7.05
C MET A 1 9.51 -3.28 -7.61
N LYS A 2 8.74 -4.00 -6.77
CA LYS A 2 7.49 -4.68 -7.21
C LYS A 2 6.48 -3.60 -7.66
N ARG A 3 6.00 -3.71 -8.91
CA ARG A 3 5.03 -2.77 -9.50
C ARG A 3 3.62 -3.20 -9.09
N TYR A 4 2.74 -2.23 -8.81
CA TYR A 4 1.30 -2.51 -8.66
C TYR A 4 0.81 -3.34 -9.86
N PRO A 5 0.22 -4.53 -9.62
CA PRO A 5 -0.15 -5.44 -10.68
C PRO A 5 -1.20 -4.80 -11.58
N LYS A 6 -1.03 -4.95 -12.89
CA LYS A 6 -2.05 -4.53 -13.86
C LYS A 6 -3.10 -5.62 -13.93
N VAL A 7 -4.35 -5.26 -13.67
CA VAL A 7 -5.49 -6.16 -13.88
C VAL A 7 -5.74 -6.25 -15.39
N PRO A 8 -5.68 -7.43 -16.01
CA PRO A 8 -5.99 -7.59 -17.42
C PRO A 8 -7.47 -7.26 -17.68
N ARG A 9 -7.77 -6.84 -18.91
CA ARG A 9 -9.17 -6.67 -19.34
C ARG A 9 -9.86 -8.03 -19.38
N TYR A 10 -11.19 -8.04 -19.28
CA TYR A 10 -11.98 -9.28 -19.29
C TYR A 10 -11.76 -10.11 -20.57
N ASP A 11 -11.49 -9.45 -21.70
CA ASP A 11 -11.28 -10.05 -23.01
C ASP A 11 -9.80 -10.35 -23.33
N HIS A 12 -8.93 -10.34 -22.33
CA HIS A 12 -7.50 -10.48 -22.57
C HIS A 12 -7.19 -11.89 -23.10
N PRO A 13 -6.49 -12.03 -24.24
CA PRO A 13 -6.35 -13.31 -24.97
C PRO A 13 -5.55 -14.40 -24.24
N VAL A 14 -5.05 -14.12 -23.04
CA VAL A 14 -4.28 -15.07 -22.20
C VAL A 14 -5.07 -15.54 -20.99
N VAL A 15 -6.26 -14.96 -20.77
CA VAL A 15 -7.18 -15.35 -19.70
C VAL A 15 -8.21 -16.30 -20.33
N PRO A 16 -8.23 -17.58 -19.93
CA PRO A 16 -9.24 -18.53 -20.38
C PRO A 16 -10.65 -18.02 -20.05
N SER A 17 -11.62 -18.24 -20.94
CA SER A 17 -12.99 -17.75 -20.74
C SER A 17 -13.67 -18.38 -19.53
N ASP A 18 -13.35 -19.64 -19.24
CA ASP A 18 -13.83 -20.41 -18.08
C ASP A 18 -13.24 -19.93 -16.74
N PHE A 19 -12.19 -19.10 -16.77
CA PHE A 19 -11.64 -18.49 -15.55
C PHE A 19 -12.72 -17.74 -14.78
N PHE A 20 -13.60 -17.02 -15.49
CA PHE A 20 -14.64 -16.17 -14.90
C PHE A 20 -15.84 -16.95 -14.34
N ASP A 21 -15.94 -18.25 -14.61
CA ASP A 21 -17.00 -19.12 -14.10
C ASP A 21 -16.67 -19.67 -12.70
N SER A 22 -15.49 -19.37 -12.17
CA SER A 22 -15.05 -19.82 -10.85
C SER A 22 -15.88 -19.23 -9.72
N GLU A 23 -16.44 -20.09 -8.86
CA GLU A 23 -17.14 -19.69 -7.63
C GLU A 23 -16.24 -18.96 -6.62
N SER A 24 -14.91 -19.05 -6.78
CA SER A 24 -13.94 -18.35 -5.94
C SER A 24 -13.65 -16.91 -6.42
N LEU A 25 -14.31 -16.45 -7.49
CA LEU A 25 -14.18 -15.08 -7.96
C LEU A 25 -15.21 -14.17 -7.30
N THR A 26 -14.76 -12.98 -6.92
CA THR A 26 -15.62 -11.91 -6.44
C THR A 26 -15.46 -10.69 -7.34
N LEU A 27 -16.58 -10.15 -7.81
CA LEU A 27 -16.59 -8.86 -8.50
C LEU A 27 -16.58 -7.75 -7.46
N THR A 28 -15.62 -6.84 -7.58
CA THR A 28 -15.52 -5.63 -6.76
C THR A 28 -15.41 -4.40 -7.65
N GLU A 29 -15.89 -3.26 -7.18
CA GLU A 29 -15.71 -1.97 -7.86
C GLU A 29 -14.21 -1.69 -8.04
N LYS A 30 -13.79 -1.41 -9.29
CA LYS A 30 -12.48 -0.83 -9.55
C LYS A 30 -12.59 0.69 -9.45
N VAL A 31 -11.99 1.25 -8.41
CA VAL A 31 -11.81 2.69 -8.27
C VAL A 31 -10.70 3.16 -9.22
N ASP A 32 -10.90 4.26 -9.93
CA ASP A 32 -9.88 4.84 -10.84
C ASP A 32 -9.34 6.13 -10.27
N GLU A 33 -8.50 5.99 -9.25
CA GLU A 33 -7.95 7.11 -8.50
C GLU A 33 -6.43 7.01 -8.37
N ASN A 34 -5.87 7.75 -7.42
CA ASN A 34 -4.44 7.83 -7.23
C ASN A 34 -3.96 6.64 -6.41
N SER A 35 -3.11 5.82 -7.01
CA SER A 35 -2.44 4.72 -6.31
C SER A 35 -1.76 5.21 -5.03
N PHE A 36 -2.06 4.52 -3.93
CA PHE A 36 -1.42 4.68 -2.64
C PHE A 36 -0.76 3.37 -2.23
N ARG A 37 0.34 3.46 -1.50
CA ARG A 37 0.96 2.28 -0.89
C ARG A 37 1.50 2.64 0.47
N PHE A 38 1.58 1.65 1.34
CA PHE A 38 2.30 1.78 2.59
C PHE A 38 2.90 0.44 3.01
N THR A 39 3.87 0.52 3.92
CA THR A 39 4.52 -0.62 4.54
C THR A 39 4.74 -0.31 6.01
N LEU A 40 4.63 -1.33 6.86
CA LEU A 40 5.15 -1.21 8.22
C LEU A 40 6.67 -1.39 8.13
N TYR A 41 7.43 -0.42 8.60
CA TYR A 41 8.86 -0.57 8.78
C TYR A 41 9.14 -1.37 10.06
N ASP A 42 9.94 -2.41 9.92
CA ASP A 42 10.36 -3.31 10.98
C ASP A 42 11.87 -3.51 10.86
N GLU A 43 12.62 -3.03 11.85
CA GLU A 43 14.08 -2.98 11.81
C GLU A 43 14.72 -4.38 11.63
N ARG A 44 14.03 -5.45 12.06
CA ARG A 44 14.47 -6.84 11.85
C ARG A 44 14.70 -7.17 10.37
N TYR A 45 13.93 -6.54 9.48
CA TYR A 45 13.99 -6.75 8.03
C TYR A 45 14.63 -5.57 7.28
N ALA A 46 15.35 -4.67 7.98
CA ALA A 46 15.96 -3.46 7.39
C ALA A 46 16.70 -3.72 6.07
N ALA A 47 17.50 -4.79 6.01
CA ALA A 47 18.28 -5.18 4.83
C ALA A 47 17.44 -5.54 3.59
N GLN A 48 16.14 -5.82 3.76
CA GLN A 48 15.23 -6.20 2.68
C GLN A 48 14.41 -5.01 2.15
N TYR A 49 14.37 -3.89 2.88
CA TYR A 49 13.71 -2.67 2.41
C TYR A 49 14.59 -1.92 1.41
N SER A 50 13.97 -1.11 0.57
CA SER A 50 14.72 -0.12 -0.21
C SER A 50 15.23 0.99 0.69
N GLU A 51 16.37 1.58 0.33
CA GLU A 51 16.94 2.77 0.99
C GLU A 51 15.90 3.87 1.22
N ALA A 52 15.10 4.20 0.21
CA ALA A 52 14.03 5.20 0.32
C ALA A 52 12.95 4.89 1.37
N VAL A 53 12.77 3.63 1.77
CA VAL A 53 11.86 3.25 2.87
C VAL A 53 12.56 3.43 4.21
N ILE A 54 13.81 3.01 4.31
CA ILE A 54 14.64 3.15 5.52
C ILE A 54 14.81 4.64 5.87
N GLU A 55 15.15 5.48 4.89
CA GLU A 55 15.33 6.93 5.08
C GLU A 55 14.05 7.63 5.51
N ALA A 56 12.90 7.20 4.99
CA ALA A 56 11.61 7.78 5.32
C ALA A 56 11.05 7.25 6.65
N ALA A 57 11.55 6.12 7.15
CA ALA A 57 11.09 5.54 8.40
C ALA A 57 11.47 6.43 9.58
N THR A 58 10.48 6.90 10.33
CA THR A 58 10.70 7.65 11.58
C THR A 58 10.82 6.69 12.75
N GLY A 59 11.84 5.83 12.72
CA GLY A 59 12.09 4.77 13.70
C GLY A 59 11.25 3.51 13.48
N ASP A 60 11.50 2.51 14.32
CA ASP A 60 10.85 1.20 14.23
C ASP A 60 9.33 1.28 14.42
N GLY A 61 8.61 0.37 13.75
CA GLY A 61 7.16 0.32 13.73
C GLY A 61 6.47 1.50 13.04
N SER A 62 7.21 2.29 12.26
CA SER A 62 6.63 3.38 11.48
C SER A 62 5.94 2.86 10.21
N LEU A 63 4.71 3.30 9.94
CA LEU A 63 4.09 3.11 8.63
C LEU A 63 4.69 4.11 7.64
N VAL A 64 5.41 3.62 6.64
CA VAL A 64 6.01 4.42 5.57
C VAL A 64 5.07 4.38 4.37
N PHE A 65 4.69 5.54 3.84
CA PHE A 65 3.70 5.65 2.77
C PHE A 65 4.26 6.28 1.49
N GLY A 66 3.54 6.10 0.39
CA GLY A 66 3.90 6.67 -0.88
C GLY A 66 2.87 6.46 -1.97
N THR A 67 3.23 6.86 -3.18
CA THR A 67 2.48 6.55 -4.40
C THR A 67 3.08 5.33 -5.08
N ARG A 68 2.50 4.89 -6.20
CA ARG A 68 3.10 3.82 -7.02
C ARG A 68 4.56 4.05 -7.40
N LYS A 69 4.99 5.31 -7.55
CA LYS A 69 6.34 5.66 -8.04
C LYS A 69 7.32 6.08 -6.94
N LYS A 70 6.86 6.66 -5.84
CA LYS A 70 7.73 7.35 -4.88
C LYS A 70 7.28 7.12 -3.44
N ILE A 71 8.24 6.91 -2.53
CA ILE A 71 8.01 7.08 -1.09
C ILE A 71 7.80 8.56 -0.80
N ARG A 72 6.82 8.88 0.04
CA ARG A 72 6.39 10.27 0.32
C ARG A 72 6.60 10.68 1.77
N GLY A 73 6.68 9.73 2.69
CA GLY A 73 6.98 10.02 4.09
C GLY A 73 6.58 8.89 5.03
N SER A 74 6.52 9.22 6.30
CA SER A 74 6.08 8.37 7.39
C SER A 74 4.79 8.92 7.99
N HIS A 75 3.92 8.02 8.43
CA HIS A 75 2.66 8.38 9.08
C HIS A 75 2.86 9.23 10.36
N ARG A 76 4.09 9.21 10.93
CA ARG A 76 4.52 10.04 12.07
C ARG A 76 4.91 11.47 11.68
N ASP A 77 5.04 11.76 10.39
CA ASP A 77 5.31 13.12 9.91
C ASP A 77 4.15 14.06 10.30
N VAL A 78 4.47 15.33 10.51
CA VAL A 78 3.46 16.35 10.84
C VAL A 78 2.47 16.45 9.69
N LEU A 79 1.22 16.05 9.95
CA LEU A 79 0.17 15.92 8.92
C LEU A 79 -0.06 17.23 8.12
N ALA A 80 0.11 18.39 8.74
CA ALA A 80 0.00 19.70 8.09
C ALA A 80 1.07 19.96 7.01
N ASN A 81 2.20 19.23 7.05
CA ASN A 81 3.29 19.34 6.08
C ASN A 81 3.16 18.32 4.94
N ILE A 82 2.18 17.42 5.00
CA ILE A 82 1.94 16.42 3.97
C ILE A 82 1.19 17.08 2.80
N ASP A 83 1.63 16.76 1.58
CA ASP A 83 0.97 17.13 0.33
C ASP A 83 -0.55 16.95 0.45
N GLY A 84 -1.32 18.01 0.15
CA GLY A 84 -2.77 18.03 0.34
C GLY A 84 -3.48 16.88 -0.38
N ALA A 85 -2.94 16.41 -1.51
CA ALA A 85 -3.49 15.27 -2.23
C ALA A 85 -3.41 13.96 -1.42
N LEU A 86 -2.49 13.85 -0.46
CA LEU A 86 -2.28 12.67 0.39
C LEU A 86 -2.79 12.86 1.82
N TYR A 87 -3.18 14.08 2.20
CA TYR A 87 -3.60 14.42 3.57
C TYR A 87 -4.64 13.44 4.11
N TYR A 88 -5.73 13.21 3.37
CA TYR A 88 -6.79 12.32 3.81
C TYR A 88 -6.37 10.85 3.87
N ALA A 89 -5.55 10.38 2.92
CA ALA A 89 -5.02 9.01 2.97
C ALA A 89 -4.16 8.79 4.20
N VAL A 90 -3.28 9.73 4.54
CA VAL A 90 -2.41 9.61 5.72
C VAL A 90 -3.20 9.77 7.02
N ARG A 91 -4.21 10.65 7.05
CA ARG A 91 -5.14 10.72 8.17
C ARG A 91 -5.86 9.39 8.40
N CYS A 92 -6.42 8.78 7.36
CA CYS A 92 -7.03 7.46 7.45
C CYS A 92 -6.03 6.36 7.86
N LEU A 93 -4.79 6.41 7.35
CA LEU A 93 -3.70 5.53 7.76
C LEU A 93 -3.48 5.61 9.27
N ASN A 94 -3.42 6.82 9.83
CA ASN A 94 -3.23 7.07 11.26
C ASN A 94 -4.42 6.62 12.12
N GLU A 95 -5.64 6.86 11.66
CA GLU A 95 -6.86 6.61 12.45
C GLU A 95 -7.33 5.15 12.37
N SER A 96 -7.07 4.46 11.25
CA SER A 96 -7.75 3.19 10.94
C SER A 96 -6.82 1.98 10.81
N VAL A 97 -5.54 2.16 10.46
CA VAL A 97 -4.64 1.03 10.24
C VAL A 97 -4.02 0.57 11.55
N LYS A 98 -4.31 -0.69 11.91
CA LYS A 98 -3.71 -1.36 13.06
C LYS A 98 -2.39 -1.99 12.65
N THR A 99 -1.31 -1.76 13.40
CA THR A 99 0.02 -2.31 13.10
C THR A 99 0.18 -3.75 13.56
N ALA A 100 -0.50 -4.18 14.63
CA ALA A 100 -0.35 -5.54 15.17
C ALA A 100 -0.65 -6.66 14.15
N PRO A 101 -1.72 -6.59 13.33
CA PRO A 101 -1.93 -7.56 12.25
C PRO A 101 -0.81 -7.55 11.20
N LEU A 102 -0.21 -6.39 10.92
CA LEU A 102 0.90 -6.28 9.94
C LEU A 102 2.18 -6.90 10.48
N GLN A 103 2.45 -6.72 11.78
CA GLN A 103 3.57 -7.39 12.47
C GLN A 103 3.41 -8.91 12.42
N HIS A 104 2.21 -9.40 12.71
CA HIS A 104 1.93 -10.84 12.61
C HIS A 104 2.18 -11.39 11.20
N LEU A 105 1.83 -10.62 10.17
CA LEU A 105 2.10 -11.00 8.79
C LEU A 105 3.60 -10.94 8.44
N HIS A 106 4.38 -9.99 9.00
CA HIS A 106 5.84 -10.01 8.87
C HIS A 106 6.41 -11.31 9.42
N ASP A 107 5.97 -11.73 10.61
CA ASP A 107 6.43 -12.97 11.23
C ASP A 107 5.99 -14.20 10.42
N THR A 108 4.76 -14.19 9.87
CA THR A 108 4.22 -15.29 9.09
C THR A 108 4.96 -15.50 7.77
N PHE A 109 5.38 -14.41 7.12
CA PHE A 109 6.03 -14.45 5.82
C PHE A 109 7.55 -14.22 5.87
N ASP A 110 8.10 -14.06 7.07
CA ASP A 110 9.53 -13.80 7.35
C ASP A 110 10.09 -12.67 6.46
N GLY A 111 9.36 -11.55 6.39
CA GLY A 111 9.77 -10.46 5.51
C GLY A 111 8.84 -9.25 5.45
N PRO A 112 9.27 -8.21 4.70
CA PRO A 112 8.55 -6.96 4.58
C PRO A 112 7.28 -7.10 3.75
N LEU A 113 6.24 -6.39 4.17
CA LEU A 113 4.95 -6.33 3.45
C LEU A 113 4.77 -5.01 2.74
N ILE A 114 4.21 -5.05 1.53
CA ILE A 114 3.79 -3.85 0.82
C ILE A 114 2.29 -3.96 0.62
N ILE A 115 1.55 -2.99 1.17
CA ILE A 115 0.12 -2.86 0.97
C ILE A 115 -0.10 -1.81 -0.11
N TYR A 116 -0.94 -2.17 -1.08
CA TYR A 116 -1.40 -1.26 -2.12
C TYR A 116 -2.87 -0.92 -1.87
N ALA A 117 -3.21 0.35 -2.05
CA ALA A 117 -4.54 0.89 -1.88
C ALA A 117 -4.80 1.99 -2.92
N GLU A 118 -6.03 2.49 -2.98
CA GLU A 118 -6.40 3.66 -3.77
C GLU A 118 -6.70 4.84 -2.84
N ASN A 119 -6.17 6.01 -3.18
CA ASN A 119 -6.42 7.25 -2.46
C ASN A 119 -7.55 8.04 -3.12
N ARG A 120 -8.71 8.04 -2.46
CA ARG A 120 -9.88 8.85 -2.82
C ARG A 120 -9.63 10.32 -2.50
N VAL A 121 -9.32 11.10 -3.53
CA VAL A 121 -9.31 12.56 -3.42
C VAL A 121 -10.74 13.03 -3.67
N PHE A 122 -11.44 13.38 -2.60
CA PHE A 122 -12.76 14.00 -2.72
C PHE A 122 -12.57 15.38 -3.36
N ASN A 123 -12.97 15.53 -4.63
CA ASN A 123 -13.18 16.84 -5.22
C ASN A 123 -14.46 17.41 -4.59
N THR A 124 -14.31 18.28 -3.60
CA THR A 124 -15.37 19.18 -3.13
C THR A 124 -15.46 20.39 -4.02
#